data_AF-A0A9C6DPV7-F1
#
_entry.id   AF-A0A9C6DPV7-F1
#
_cell.length_a   1.000
_cell.length_b   1.000
_cell.length_c   1.000
_cell.angle_alpha   90.00
_cell.angle_beta   90.00
_cell.angle_gamma   90.00
#
_symmetry.space_group_name_H-M   'P 1'
#
loop_
_entity.id
_entity.type
_entity.pdbx_description
1 polymer ?
#
loop_
_entity_poly.entity_id
_entity_poly.type
_entity_poly.pdbx_seq_one_letter_code
_entity_poly.pdbx_strand_id
1 'polypeptide(L)'
;MMDQKQIGIRQHHCRNCGKAICDNCSSNRVNIPIMGFEFDVRCCNPCYNQLQTVERPSLASFHDAKHSIVFMDLDEGRKRLLTVGQDRVIKVWDLSTIWA
;
A
#
# COMPACT_ATOMS: atom_id res chain seq x y z
N MET A 1 -37.46 -6.73 20.11
CA MET A 1 -35.99 -6.74 20.36
C MET A 1 -35.39 -8.03 19.82
N MET A 2 -35.38 -8.20 18.49
CA MET A 2 -34.78 -9.35 17.79
C MET A 2 -33.63 -8.91 16.86
N ASP A 3 -33.13 -7.68 17.00
CA ASP A 3 -32.26 -7.07 16.00
C ASP A 3 -30.78 -7.45 16.15
N GLN A 4 -30.43 -8.14 17.24
CA GLN A 4 -29.07 -8.61 17.49
C GLN A 4 -28.94 -10.09 17.15
N LYS A 5 -28.75 -10.40 15.85
CA LYS A 5 -28.54 -11.76 15.31
C LYS A 5 -27.18 -12.39 15.67
N GLN A 6 -26.41 -11.80 16.60
CA GLN A 6 -25.10 -12.30 16.96
C GLN A 6 -25.19 -13.24 18.17
N ILE A 7 -25.01 -14.54 17.92
CA ILE A 7 -24.95 -15.55 18.97
C ILE A 7 -23.47 -15.71 19.39
N GLY A 8 -23.14 -15.29 20.61
CA GLY A 8 -21.79 -15.39 21.17
C GLY A 8 -20.81 -14.30 20.76
N ILE A 9 -19.52 -14.52 21.06
CA ILE A 9 -18.43 -13.57 20.75
C ILE A 9 -18.08 -13.69 19.26
N ARG A 10 -18.08 -12.56 18.54
CA ARG A 10 -17.70 -12.51 17.14
C ARG A 10 -16.24 -12.96 16.96
N GLN A 11 -16.04 -13.90 16.04
CA GLN A 11 -14.73 -14.41 15.69
C GLN A 11 -14.05 -13.52 14.64
N HIS A 12 -12.74 -13.37 14.77
CA HIS A 12 -11.84 -12.71 13.84
C HIS A 12 -10.64 -13.62 13.55
N HIS A 13 -9.91 -13.38 12.46
CA HIS A 13 -8.69 -14.12 12.12
C HIS A 13 -7.47 -13.21 12.16
N CYS A 14 -6.36 -13.68 12.73
CA CYS A 14 -5.06 -13.02 12.63
C CYS A 14 -4.49 -13.23 11.22
N ARG A 15 -4.09 -12.15 10.54
CA ARG A 15 -3.53 -12.25 9.18
C ARG A 15 -2.11 -12.82 9.13
N ASN A 16 -1.36 -12.75 10.25
CA ASN A 16 -0.02 -13.33 10.35
C ASN A 16 -0.03 -14.84 10.62
N CYS A 17 -0.79 -15.31 11.63
CA CYS A 17 -0.77 -16.72 12.05
C CYS A 17 -2.03 -17.52 11.71
N GLY A 18 -3.07 -16.90 11.14
CA GLY A 18 -4.32 -17.57 10.74
C GLY A 18 -5.27 -17.96 11.89
N LYS A 19 -4.84 -17.87 13.15
CA LYS A 19 -5.66 -18.27 14.32
C LYS A 19 -6.93 -17.44 14.45
N ALA A 20 -8.00 -18.10 14.89
CA ALA A 20 -9.25 -17.46 15.23
C ALA A 20 -9.21 -16.86 16.64
N ILE A 21 -9.65 -15.61 16.77
CA ILE A 21 -9.48 -14.74 17.96
C ILE A 21 -10.70 -13.83 18.14
N CYS A 22 -10.91 -13.30 19.35
CA CYS A 22 -11.90 -12.25 19.58
C CYS A 22 -11.32 -10.85 19.34
N ASP A 23 -12.16 -9.82 19.49
CA ASP A 23 -11.74 -8.43 19.28
C ASP A 23 -10.70 -7.97 20.31
N ASN A 24 -10.87 -8.32 21.60
CA ASN A 24 -9.93 -8.01 22.68
C ASN A 24 -8.53 -8.64 22.48
N CYS A 25 -8.47 -9.79 21.81
CA CYS A 25 -7.21 -10.45 21.49
C CYS A 25 -6.50 -9.84 20.27
N SER A 26 -7.09 -8.84 19.60
CA SER A 26 -6.59 -8.23 18.36
C SER A 26 -6.88 -6.73 18.24
N SER A 27 -6.58 -6.01 19.33
CA SER A 27 -6.76 -4.57 19.45
C SER A 27 -5.89 -3.78 18.46
N ASN A 28 -4.76 -4.36 18.04
CA ASN A 28 -3.79 -3.68 17.18
C ASN A 28 -3.88 -4.12 15.72
N ARG A 29 -3.33 -3.29 14.84
CA ARG A 29 -3.19 -3.52 13.40
C ARG A 29 -1.73 -3.31 13.01
N VAL A 30 -1.25 -4.06 12.04
CA VAL A 30 0.14 -3.99 11.57
C VAL A 30 0.24 -4.49 10.14
N ASN A 31 1.05 -3.84 9.31
CA ASN A 31 1.37 -4.30 7.96
C ASN A 31 2.35 -5.49 7.98
N ILE A 32 2.21 -6.39 7.00
CA ILE A 32 3.02 -7.59 6.83
C ILE A 32 3.46 -7.70 5.35
N PRO A 33 4.41 -6.86 4.90
CA PRO A 33 4.77 -6.75 3.48
C PRO A 33 5.21 -8.08 2.85
N ILE A 34 5.95 -8.92 3.59
CA ILE A 34 6.40 -10.24 3.10
C ILE A 34 5.23 -11.20 2.78
N MET A 35 4.05 -10.96 3.35
CA MET A 35 2.81 -11.70 3.05
C MET A 35 1.89 -10.94 2.09
N GLY A 36 2.35 -9.84 1.50
CA GLY A 36 1.57 -8.97 0.61
C GLY A 36 0.60 -8.01 1.32
N PHE A 37 0.64 -7.92 2.65
CA PHE A 37 -0.14 -6.95 3.40
C PHE A 37 0.64 -5.64 3.54
N GLU A 38 0.56 -4.79 2.53
CA GLU A 38 1.24 -3.49 2.52
C GLU A 38 0.63 -2.49 3.51
N PHE A 39 -0.67 -2.60 3.76
CA PHE A 39 -1.40 -1.79 4.72
C PHE A 39 -1.66 -2.55 6.02
N ASP A 40 -1.99 -1.80 7.06
CA ASP A 40 -2.22 -2.32 8.39
C ASP A 40 -3.41 -3.30 8.47
N VAL A 41 -3.11 -4.54 8.86
CA VAL A 41 -4.11 -5.62 8.99
C VAL A 41 -4.23 -6.14 10.42
N ARG A 42 -5.36 -6.78 10.73
CA ARG A 42 -5.64 -7.33 12.07
C ARG A 42 -4.68 -8.46 12.43
N CYS A 43 -3.97 -8.29 13.53
CA CYS A 43 -3.16 -9.34 14.12
C CYS A 43 -3.57 -9.59 15.57
N CYS A 44 -3.33 -10.81 16.05
CA CYS A 44 -3.44 -11.08 17.47
C CYS A 44 -2.31 -10.36 18.22
N ASN A 45 -2.53 -10.05 19.51
CA ASN A 45 -1.55 -9.35 20.34
C ASN A 45 -0.15 -10.04 20.34
N PRO A 46 -0.03 -11.38 20.41
CA PRO A 46 1.27 -12.05 20.29
C PRO A 46 1.99 -11.77 18.97
N CYS A 47 1.29 -11.89 17.83
CA CYS A 47 1.90 -11.62 16.52
C CYS A 47 2.23 -10.14 16.35
N TYR A 48 1.40 -9.24 16.88
CA TYR A 48 1.70 -7.81 16.84
C TYR A 48 3.02 -7.49 17.55
N ASN A 49 3.22 -8.00 18.77
CA ASN A 49 4.45 -7.79 19.53
C ASN A 49 5.68 -8.41 18.83
N GLN A 50 5.53 -9.59 18.24
CA GLN A 50 6.60 -10.23 17.48
C GLN A 50 6.99 -9.43 16.22
N LEU A 51 6.01 -8.87 15.50
CA LEU A 51 6.27 -8.13 14.27
C LEU A 51 6.89 -6.75 14.53
N GLN A 52 6.81 -6.21 15.74
CA GLN A 52 7.46 -4.93 16.08
C GLN A 52 8.99 -5.00 16.07
N THR A 53 9.58 -6.17 16.29
CA THR A 53 11.04 -6.34 16.31
C THR A 53 11.64 -6.63 14.94
N VAL A 54 10.80 -6.80 13.91
CA VAL A 54 11.21 -7.15 12.55
C VAL A 54 11.06 -5.93 11.65
N GLU A 55 12.08 -5.64 10.84
CA GLU A 55 11.98 -4.63 9.79
C GLU A 55 10.95 -5.04 8.74
N ARG A 56 10.03 -4.12 8.43
CA ARG A 56 8.90 -4.36 7.52
C ARG A 56 8.85 -3.26 6.45
N PRO A 57 9.88 -3.17 5.58
CA PRO A 57 9.84 -2.24 4.46
C PRO A 57 8.71 -2.62 3.50
N SER A 58 8.05 -1.62 2.92
CA SER A 58 7.05 -1.85 1.88
C SER A 58 7.70 -2.54 0.67
N LEU A 59 7.07 -3.59 0.17
CA LEU A 59 7.52 -4.31 -1.04
C LEU A 59 6.75 -3.85 -2.28
N ALA A 60 5.70 -3.04 -2.11
CA ALA A 60 4.95 -2.48 -3.22
C ALA A 60 5.60 -1.21 -3.79
N SER A 61 5.64 -1.14 -5.11
CA SER A 61 5.84 0.11 -5.83
C SER A 61 4.49 0.81 -5.98
N PHE A 62 4.30 1.90 -5.25
CA PHE A 62 3.12 2.74 -5.42
C PHE A 62 3.33 3.65 -6.65
N HIS A 63 2.43 3.53 -7.62
CA HIS A 63 2.33 4.48 -8.71
C HIS A 63 1.08 5.32 -8.47
N ASP A 64 1.24 6.60 -8.15
CA ASP A 64 0.12 7.52 -8.16
C ASP A 64 -0.34 7.67 -9.61
N ALA A 65 -1.63 7.45 -9.87
CA ALA A 65 -2.20 7.68 -11.20
C ALA A 65 -1.98 9.13 -11.66
N LYS A 66 -1.82 10.05 -10.71
CA LYS A 66 -1.40 11.44 -10.95
C LYS A 66 0.12 11.51 -10.88
N HIS A 67 0.76 11.54 -12.04
CA HIS A 67 2.17 11.94 -12.13
C HIS A 67 2.26 13.45 -11.90
N SER A 68 2.29 13.88 -10.64
CA SER A 68 2.44 15.29 -10.27
C SER A 68 3.81 15.79 -10.72
N ILE A 69 3.83 16.51 -11.84
CA ILE A 69 5.05 16.98 -12.49
C ILE A 69 5.64 18.12 -11.64
N VAL A 70 6.84 17.91 -11.11
CA VAL A 70 7.62 18.95 -10.42
C VAL A 70 8.56 19.68 -11.35
N PHE A 71 8.98 19.02 -12.43
CA PHE A 71 9.86 19.60 -13.42
C PHE A 71 9.57 19.00 -14.79
N MET A 72 9.66 19.83 -15.83
CA MET A 72 9.57 19.39 -17.21
C MET A 72 10.58 20.14 -18.06
N ASP A 73 11.09 19.47 -19.09
CA ASP A 73 12.00 20.05 -20.08
C ASP A 73 11.66 19.57 -21.48
N LEU A 74 11.64 20.48 -22.44
CA LEU A 74 11.26 20.22 -23.82
C LEU A 74 12.46 20.43 -24.75
N ASP A 75 12.91 19.35 -25.37
CA ASP A 75 13.88 19.40 -26.45
C ASP A 75 13.12 19.42 -27.79
N GLU A 76 12.84 20.63 -28.28
CA GLU A 76 12.17 20.81 -29.57
C GLU A 76 12.97 20.23 -30.73
N GLY A 77 14.30 20.37 -30.70
CA GLY A 77 15.19 19.88 -31.76
C GLY A 77 15.11 18.36 -31.94
N ARG A 78 14.96 17.62 -30.84
CA ARG A 78 14.76 16.16 -30.85
C ARG A 78 13.30 15.73 -30.78
N LYS A 79 12.37 16.68 -30.71
CA LYS A 79 10.95 16.44 -30.49
C LYS A 79 10.65 15.54 -29.28
N ARG A 80 11.28 15.83 -28.13
CA ARG A 80 11.11 15.03 -26.88
C ARG A 80 10.70 15.91 -25.71
N LEU A 81 9.85 15.38 -24.86
CA LEU A 81 9.49 15.99 -23.58
C LEU A 81 9.94 15.09 -22.44
N LEU A 82 10.63 15.66 -21.46
CA LEU A 82 10.97 15.02 -20.20
C LEU A 82 10.04 15.55 -19.11
N THR A 83 9.49 14.66 -18.28
CA THR A 83 8.73 15.03 -17.07
C THR A 83 9.28 14.27 -15.87
N VAL A 84 9.52 14.99 -14.76
CA VAL A 84 9.93 14.43 -13.47
C VAL A 84 8.77 14.56 -12.49
N GLY A 85 8.41 13.44 -11.85
CA GLY A 85 7.33 13.40 -10.87
C GLY A 85 7.82 13.37 -9.42
N GLN A 86 6.92 13.72 -8.50
CA GLN A 86 7.12 13.55 -7.05
C GLN A 86 7.25 12.07 -6.64
N ASP A 87 6.74 11.17 -7.48
CA ASP A 87 6.76 9.72 -7.35
C ASP A 87 8.14 9.09 -7.68
N ARG A 88 9.18 9.91 -7.85
CA ARG A 88 10.54 9.50 -8.27
C ARG A 88 10.58 8.84 -9.65
N VAL A 89 9.52 9.00 -10.46
CA VAL A 89 9.49 8.53 -11.85
C VAL A 89 9.93 9.67 -12.76
N ILE A 90 10.73 9.33 -13.77
CA ILE A 90 11.04 10.22 -14.89
C ILE A 90 10.44 9.60 -16.14
N LYS A 91 9.64 10.36 -16.88
CA LYS A 91 9.06 9.95 -18.16
C LYS A 91 9.70 10.73 -19.29
N VAL A 92 9.98 10.03 -20.40
CA VAL A 92 10.46 10.62 -21.64
C VAL A 92 9.42 10.31 -22.72
N TRP A 93 8.86 11.37 -23.30
CA TRP A 93 7.80 11.31 -24.28
C TRP A 93 8.35 11.61 -25.67
N ASP A 94 7.96 10.81 -26.65
CA ASP A 94 8.20 11.08 -28.06
C ASP A 94 7.07 11.96 -28.59
N LEU A 95 7.40 13.16 -29.06
CA LEU A 95 6.45 14.13 -29.60
C LEU A 95 6.56 14.26 -31.13
N SER A 96 7.32 13.38 -31.78
CA SER A 96 7.50 13.39 -33.24
C SER A 96 6.19 13.40 -34.02
N THR A 97 5.16 12.74 -33.48
CA THR A 97 3.82 12.61 -34.07
C THR A 97 2.91 13.84 -33.86
N ILE A 98 3.22 14.71 -32.90
CA ILE A 98 2.39 15.90 -32.61
C ILE A 98 2.79 17.08 -33.49
N TRP A 99 4.06 17.14 -33.90
CA TRP A 99 4.61 18.16 -34.78
C TRP A 99 4.80 17.66 -36.21
N ALA A 100 3.78 16.99 -36.74
CA ALA A 100 3.67 16.68 -38.16
C ALA A 100 3.15 17.89 -38.95
#